data_AF-A0A9D7M229-F1
#
_entry.id   AF-A0A9D7M229-F1
#
_cell.length_a   1.000
_cell.length_b   1.000
_cell.length_c   1.000
_cell.angle_alpha   90.00
_cell.angle_beta   90.00
_cell.angle_gamma   90.00
#
_symmetry.space_group_name_H-M   'P 1'
#
loop_
_entity.id
_entity.type
_entity.pdbx_description
1 polymer ?
#
loop_
_entity_poly.entity_id
_entity_poly.type
_entity_poly.pdbx_seq_one_letter_code
_entity_poly.pdbx_strand_id
1 'polypeptide(L)'
;MFETRLIDQGNKVRNFSIDSTKHKNGRIPSDAVIQRYLRIRVKMSTTVICLVGPDTHNSKWVNYEIRLAHLYGKRIIGIYTHGSNNSVELPEAYKKYGSPAIGWNSLDKLSDSINGKNFPAENPDGSVATPLFQRTKVKC
;
A
#
# COMPACT_ATOMS: atom_id res chain seq x y z
N MET A 1 -1.50 10.57 12.47
CA MET A 1 -0.45 9.92 13.30
C MET A 1 0.57 9.16 12.45
N PHE A 2 0.17 8.42 11.42
CA PHE A 2 1.11 7.73 10.51
C PHE A 2 1.94 8.68 9.63
N GLU A 3 1.28 9.65 8.99
CA GLU A 3 1.95 10.65 8.16
C GLU A 3 3.02 11.43 8.94
N THR A 4 2.71 11.78 10.18
CA THR A 4 3.62 12.52 11.07
C THR A 4 4.92 11.76 11.32
N ARG A 5 4.84 10.44 11.52
CA ARG A 5 6.02 9.58 11.74
C ARG A 5 6.91 9.46 10.50
N LEU A 6 6.32 9.41 9.32
CA LEU A 6 7.08 9.35 8.07
C LEU A 6 7.76 10.69 7.72
N ILE A 7 7.10 11.81 8.03
CA ILE A 7 7.68 13.15 7.88
C ILE A 7 8.88 13.31 8.83
N ASP A 8 8.77 12.81 10.05
CA ASP A 8 9.85 12.82 11.06
C ASP A 8 11.10 12.04 10.59
N GLN A 9 10.90 10.97 9.82
CA GLN A 9 11.98 10.23 9.15
C GLN A 9 12.55 10.92 7.88
N GLY A 10 12.13 12.16 7.59
CA GLY A 10 12.60 12.94 6.44
C GLY A 10 11.95 12.57 5.09
N ASN A 11 10.90 11.74 5.08
CA ASN A 11 10.23 11.34 3.85
C ASN A 11 9.14 12.35 3.46
N LYS A 12 9.11 12.73 2.16
CA LYS A 12 8.01 13.53 1.61
C LYS A 12 6.78 12.66 1.38
N VAL A 13 5.88 12.63 2.36
CA VAL A 13 4.60 11.91 2.26
C VAL A 13 3.55 12.78 1.60
N ARG A 14 2.81 12.20 0.65
CA ARG A 14 1.58 12.78 0.12
C ARG A 14 0.45 11.80 0.38
N ASN A 15 -0.47 12.16 1.26
CA ASN A 15 -1.69 11.36 1.44
C ASN A 15 -2.66 11.67 0.32
N PHE A 16 -3.07 10.63 -0.40
CA PHE A 16 -3.98 10.70 -1.52
C PHE A 16 -5.34 10.06 -1.23
N SER A 17 -5.65 9.75 0.04
CA SER A 17 -6.94 9.19 0.43
C SER A 17 -8.10 9.99 -0.19
N ILE A 18 -8.89 9.30 -1.01
CA ILE A 18 -10.11 9.84 -1.59
C ILE A 18 -11.22 9.50 -0.60
N ASP A 19 -11.44 10.42 0.32
CA ASP A 19 -12.57 10.33 1.25
C ASP A 19 -13.81 10.93 0.57
N SER A 20 -14.87 10.12 0.42
CA SER A 20 -16.14 10.57 -0.16
C SER A 20 -16.73 11.75 0.62
N THR A 21 -16.41 11.84 1.92
CA THR A 21 -16.86 12.89 2.84
C THR A 21 -16.22 14.27 2.60
N LYS A 22 -15.10 14.37 1.87
CA LYS A 22 -14.44 15.66 1.58
C LYS A 22 -15.09 16.45 0.43
N HIS A 23 -16.16 15.96 -0.16
CA HIS A 23 -16.85 16.65 -1.26
C HIS A 23 -17.79 17.71 -0.69
N LYS A 24 -17.31 18.96 -0.63
CA LYS A 24 -18.07 20.14 -0.15
C LYS A 24 -19.44 20.36 -0.83
N ASN A 25 -19.70 19.72 -1.97
CA ASN A 25 -20.87 20.02 -2.81
C ASN A 25 -21.78 18.81 -3.09
N GLY A 26 -21.64 17.68 -2.38
CA GLY A 26 -22.53 16.52 -2.52
C GLY A 26 -22.51 15.80 -3.88
N ARG A 27 -21.67 16.25 -4.82
CA ARG A 27 -21.48 15.62 -6.13
C ARG A 27 -20.38 14.58 -6.06
N ILE A 28 -20.76 13.32 -6.26
CA ILE A 28 -19.81 12.23 -6.46
C ILE A 28 -19.14 12.45 -7.82
N PRO A 29 -17.81 12.60 -7.89
CA PRO A 29 -17.11 12.77 -9.15
C PRO A 29 -17.30 11.51 -10.00
N SER A 30 -17.45 11.68 -11.30
CA SER A 30 -17.54 10.55 -12.24
C SER A 30 -16.32 9.65 -12.11
N ASP A 31 -16.51 8.34 -12.29
CA ASP A 31 -15.44 7.34 -12.28
C ASP A 31 -14.27 7.73 -13.20
N ALA A 32 -14.52 8.35 -14.35
CA ALA A 32 -13.47 8.82 -15.27
C ALA A 32 -12.58 9.92 -14.65
N VAL A 33 -13.18 10.81 -13.87
CA VAL A 33 -12.47 11.89 -13.17
C VAL A 33 -11.60 11.30 -12.08
N ILE A 34 -12.14 10.38 -11.28
CA ILE A 34 -11.40 9.66 -10.23
C ILE A 34 -10.21 8.90 -10.84
N GLN A 35 -10.43 8.13 -11.91
CA GLN A 35 -9.38 7.40 -12.62
C GLN A 35 -8.26 8.33 -13.09
N ARG A 36 -8.61 9.49 -13.66
CA ARG A 36 -7.63 10.48 -14.12
C ARG A 36 -6.80 11.02 -12.96
N TYR A 37 -7.43 11.38 -11.84
CA TYR A 37 -6.73 11.86 -10.65
C TYR A 37 -5.80 10.79 -10.08
N LEU A 38 -6.27 9.55 -9.95
CA LEU A 38 -5.46 8.43 -9.46
C LEU A 38 -4.23 8.19 -10.35
N ARG A 39 -4.43 8.18 -11.66
CA ARG A 39 -3.34 7.99 -12.63
C ARG A 39 -2.26 9.07 -12.51
N ILE A 40 -2.65 10.34 -12.39
CA ILE A 40 -1.70 11.45 -12.22
C ILE A 40 -0.92 11.29 -10.90
N ARG A 41 -1.62 10.93 -9.81
CA ARG A 41 -1.02 10.75 -8.49
C ARG A 41 0.00 9.62 -8.48
N VAL A 42 -0.37 8.44 -8.98
CA VAL A 42 0.54 7.29 -9.06
C VAL A 42 1.74 7.61 -9.96
N LYS A 43 1.54 8.32 -11.07
CA LYS A 43 2.64 8.73 -11.96
C LYS A 43 3.66 9.63 -11.28
N MET A 44 3.21 10.55 -10.43
CA MET A 44 4.05 11.50 -9.69
C MET A 44 4.73 10.89 -8.46
N SER A 45 4.32 9.70 -8.04
CA SER A 45 4.88 9.00 -6.89
C SER A 45 6.04 8.08 -7.30
N THR A 46 7.04 7.95 -6.43
CA THR A 46 8.12 6.96 -6.58
C THR A 46 7.70 5.60 -6.02
N THR A 47 7.02 5.63 -4.87
CA THR A 47 6.55 4.46 -4.12
C THR A 47 5.08 4.64 -3.78
N VAL A 48 4.30 3.58 -3.91
CA VAL A 48 2.89 3.52 -3.53
C VAL A 48 2.76 2.70 -2.25
N ILE A 49 2.17 3.31 -1.23
CA ILE A 49 1.91 2.66 0.06
C ILE A 49 0.41 2.32 0.14
N CYS A 50 0.10 1.04 0.34
CA CYS A 50 -1.25 0.54 0.52
C CYS A 50 -1.49 0.25 2.00
N LEU A 51 -2.45 0.95 2.60
CA LEU A 51 -2.88 0.69 3.98
C LEU A 51 -3.91 -0.44 3.98
N VAL A 52 -3.49 -1.59 4.50
CA VAL A 52 -4.28 -2.83 4.55
C VAL A 52 -5.07 -2.83 5.85
N GLY A 53 -6.36 -2.54 5.74
CA GLY A 53 -7.33 -2.61 6.83
C GLY A 53 -8.50 -3.54 6.45
N PRO A 54 -9.41 -3.81 7.40
CA PRO A 54 -10.47 -4.81 7.24
C PRO A 54 -11.32 -4.60 5.99
N ASP A 55 -11.64 -3.36 5.63
CA ASP A 55 -12.49 -3.05 4.46
C ASP A 55 -11.71 -2.74 3.16
N THR A 56 -10.38 -2.73 3.21
CA THR A 56 -9.54 -2.29 2.07
C THR A 56 -9.67 -3.24 0.87
N HIS A 57 -9.90 -4.54 1.11
CA HIS A 57 -10.00 -5.55 0.06
C HIS A 57 -11.20 -5.35 -0.89
N ASN A 58 -12.28 -4.72 -0.40
CA ASN A 58 -13.52 -4.51 -1.16
C ASN A 58 -13.50 -3.28 -2.09
N SER A 59 -12.48 -2.42 -1.98
CA SER A 59 -12.45 -1.19 -2.76
C SER A 59 -11.91 -1.42 -4.18
N LYS A 60 -12.78 -1.26 -5.19
CA LYS A 60 -12.41 -1.31 -6.61
C LYS A 60 -11.24 -0.38 -6.97
N TRP A 61 -11.15 0.76 -6.28
CA TRP A 61 -10.14 1.77 -6.51
C TRP A 61 -8.75 1.35 -6.02
N VAL A 62 -8.67 0.61 -4.91
CA VAL A 62 -7.40 0.11 -4.38
C VAL A 62 -6.76 -0.87 -5.37
N ASN A 63 -7.54 -1.80 -5.91
CA ASN A 63 -7.06 -2.73 -6.94
C ASN A 63 -6.60 -2.00 -8.20
N TYR A 64 -7.30 -0.93 -8.59
CA TYR A 64 -6.93 -0.11 -9.74
C TYR A 64 -5.61 0.64 -9.51
N GLU A 65 -5.40 1.25 -8.35
CA GLU A 65 -4.15 1.93 -7.99
C GLU A 65 -2.95 0.99 -8.01
N ILE A 66 -3.10 -0.21 -7.43
CA ILE A 66 -2.03 -1.22 -7.37
C ILE A 66 -1.66 -1.69 -8.79
N ARG A 67 -2.66 -1.94 -9.64
CA ARG A 67 -2.43 -2.31 -11.05
C ARG A 67 -1.70 -1.19 -11.80
N LEU A 68 -2.11 0.06 -11.62
CA LEU A 68 -1.43 1.21 -12.22
C LEU A 68 0.00 1.35 -11.72
N ALA A 69 0.23 1.19 -10.42
CA ALA A 69 1.56 1.28 -9.83
C ALA A 69 2.49 0.24 -10.44
N HIS A 70 2.02 -1.00 -10.60
CA HIS A 70 2.78 -2.04 -11.30
C HIS A 70 3.03 -1.66 -12.76
N LEU A 71 2.02 -1.18 -13.49
CA LEU A 71 2.20 -0.79 -14.89
C LEU A 71 3.24 0.31 -15.06
N TYR A 72 3.35 1.21 -14.08
CA TYR A 72 4.37 2.26 -14.04
C TYR A 72 5.72 1.81 -13.44
N GLY A 73 5.87 0.53 -13.09
CA GLY A 73 7.09 0.00 -12.47
C GLY A 73 7.38 0.61 -11.10
N LYS A 74 6.36 1.12 -10.42
CA LYS A 74 6.50 1.74 -9.09
C LYS A 74 6.53 0.66 -8.02
N ARG A 75 7.24 0.94 -6.94
CA ARG A 75 7.32 0.01 -5.82
C ARG A 75 6.04 0.10 -4.98
N ILE A 76 5.50 -1.05 -4.62
CA ILE A 76 4.21 -1.17 -3.94
C ILE A 76 4.45 -1.79 -2.57
N ILE A 77 4.25 -1.02 -1.51
CA ILE A 77 4.48 -1.44 -0.11
C ILE A 77 3.14 -1.47 0.61
N GLY A 78 2.87 -2.53 1.34
CA GLY A 78 1.65 -2.75 2.09
C GLY A 78 1.93 -2.64 3.57
N ILE A 79 1.06 -1.96 4.30
CA ILE A 79 1.20 -1.76 5.74
C ILE A 79 -0.12 -2.09 6.40
N TYR A 80 -0.10 -2.97 7.38
CA TYR A 80 -1.29 -3.27 8.18
C TYR A 80 -1.64 -2.09 9.06
N THR A 81 -2.93 -1.75 9.17
CA THR A 81 -3.38 -0.66 10.03
C THR A 81 -3.40 -1.09 11.51
N HIS A 82 -3.17 -0.14 12.42
CA HIS A 82 -3.23 -0.42 13.87
C HIS A 82 -4.60 -0.98 14.29
N GLY A 83 -4.62 -2.18 14.88
CA GLY A 83 -5.85 -2.86 15.32
C GLY A 83 -6.46 -3.84 14.31
N SER A 84 -5.81 -4.11 13.18
CA SER A 84 -6.21 -5.19 12.28
C SER A 84 -5.72 -6.55 12.81
N ASN A 85 -6.51 -7.14 13.72
CA ASN A 85 -6.26 -8.48 14.27
C ASN A 85 -6.36 -9.54 13.18
N ASN A 86 -5.23 -10.16 12.80
CA ASN A 86 -5.03 -11.48 12.15
C ASN A 86 -5.94 -11.96 11.00
N SER A 87 -6.90 -11.17 10.53
CA SER A 87 -7.98 -11.58 9.62
C SER A 87 -8.24 -10.54 8.53
N VAL A 88 -7.24 -9.71 8.22
CA VAL A 88 -7.37 -8.76 7.12
C VAL A 88 -6.81 -9.38 5.85
N GLU A 89 -7.68 -9.53 4.86
CA GLU A 89 -7.28 -10.02 3.56
C GLU A 89 -6.56 -8.94 2.75
N LEU A 90 -5.43 -9.33 2.16
CA LEU A 90 -4.75 -8.52 1.17
C LEU A 90 -5.61 -8.46 -0.11
N PRO A 91 -5.75 -7.28 -0.74
CA PRO A 91 -6.42 -7.16 -2.04
C PRO A 91 -5.77 -8.10 -3.07
N GLU A 92 -6.56 -8.67 -3.98
CA GLU A 92 -6.03 -9.61 -4.99
C GLU A 92 -4.89 -9.01 -5.83
N ALA A 93 -5.02 -7.74 -6.22
CA ALA A 93 -3.98 -7.04 -6.95
C ALA A 93 -2.69 -6.93 -6.13
N TYR A 94 -2.82 -6.74 -4.81
CA TYR A 94 -1.68 -6.69 -3.90
C TYR A 94 -1.01 -8.06 -3.77
N LYS A 95 -1.78 -9.14 -3.62
CA LYS A 95 -1.23 -10.51 -3.55
C LYS A 95 -0.39 -10.86 -4.79
N LYS A 96 -0.73 -10.29 -5.96
CA LYS A 96 -0.03 -10.55 -7.23
C LYS A 96 1.17 -9.65 -7.48
N TYR A 97 1.11 -8.38 -7.07
CA TYR A 97 2.05 -7.33 -7.50
C TYR A 97 2.74 -6.61 -6.34
N GLY A 98 2.20 -6.74 -5.13
CA GLY A 98 2.68 -6.09 -3.93
C GLY A 98 3.99 -6.69 -3.43
N SER A 99 4.77 -5.85 -2.74
CA SER A 99 5.88 -6.32 -1.94
C SER A 99 5.37 -7.01 -0.66
N PRO A 100 6.26 -7.67 0.08
CA PRO A 100 6.04 -8.06 1.47
C PRO A 100 5.28 -7.00 2.27
N ALA A 101 4.11 -7.36 2.80
CA ALA A 101 3.35 -6.48 3.69
C ALA A 101 4.08 -6.40 5.04
N ILE A 102 4.07 -5.21 5.64
CA ILE A 102 4.81 -4.88 6.86
C ILE A 102 3.81 -4.57 7.98
N GLY A 103 4.12 -5.00 9.21
CA GLY A 103 3.32 -4.65 10.38
C GLY A 103 3.34 -3.15 10.69
N TRP A 104 2.28 -2.62 11.31
CA TRP A 104 2.20 -1.20 11.69
C TRP A 104 3.39 -0.74 12.56
N ASN A 105 3.88 -1.63 13.43
CA ASN A 105 4.96 -1.34 14.37
C ASN A 105 6.36 -1.39 13.72
N SER A 106 6.48 -1.93 12.50
CA SER A 106 7.75 -2.12 11.79
C SER A 106 8.15 -0.87 10.97
N LEU A 107 8.09 0.33 11.57
CA LEU A 107 8.32 1.59 10.86
C LEU A 107 9.76 1.75 10.33
N ASP A 108 10.75 1.19 11.04
CA ASP A 108 12.15 1.20 10.59
C ASP A 108 12.34 0.34 9.32
N LYS A 109 11.55 -0.73 9.19
CA LYS A 109 11.54 -1.55 7.98
C LYS A 109 10.86 -0.82 6.84
N LEU A 110 9.93 0.10 7.12
CA LEU A 110 9.28 0.90 6.09
C LEU A 110 10.25 1.89 5.43
N SER A 111 11.05 2.62 6.22
CA SER A 111 12.05 3.54 5.65
C SER A 111 13.09 2.78 4.82
N ASP A 112 13.58 1.66 5.32
CA ASP A 112 14.45 0.75 4.57
C ASP A 112 13.76 0.18 3.31
N SER A 113 12.48 -0.16 3.41
CA SER A 113 11.64 -0.61 2.30
C SER A 113 11.31 0.49 1.33
N ILE A 114 11.46 1.77 1.67
CA ILE A 114 11.38 2.90 0.74
C ILE A 114 12.74 3.11 0.06
N ASN A 115 13.84 2.85 0.77
CA ASN A 115 15.22 3.02 0.29
C ASN A 115 15.72 1.90 -0.62
N GLY A 116 15.14 0.70 -0.57
CA GLY A 116 15.44 -0.35 -1.55
C GLY A 116 15.60 -1.74 -0.97
N LYS A 117 15.60 -1.86 0.36
CA LYS A 117 15.75 -3.15 1.02
C LYS A 117 14.46 -3.95 0.88
N ASN A 118 14.60 -5.24 0.61
CA ASN A 118 13.49 -6.19 0.58
C ASN A 118 13.49 -6.97 1.89
N PHE A 119 12.35 -6.99 2.58
CA PHE A 119 12.15 -7.75 3.81
C PHE A 119 11.26 -8.96 3.53
N PRO A 120 11.30 -10.02 4.34
CA PRO A 120 10.28 -11.07 4.25
C PRO A 120 8.89 -10.48 4.57
N ALA A 121 7.83 -11.13 4.07
CA ALA A 121 6.46 -10.73 4.41
C ALA A 121 6.26 -10.86 5.92
N GLU A 122 5.47 -9.97 6.51
CA GLU A 122 5.10 -10.00 7.92
C GLU A 122 3.60 -10.17 8.07
N ASN A 123 3.21 -10.78 9.19
CA ASN A 123 1.84 -10.77 9.66
C ASN A 123 1.53 -9.40 10.29
N PRO A 124 0.24 -9.07 10.54
CA PRO A 124 -0.13 -7.83 11.23
C PRO A 124 0.58 -7.65 12.59
N ASP A 125 0.90 -8.76 13.25
CA ASP A 125 1.62 -8.83 14.53
C ASP A 125 3.14 -8.55 14.42
N GLY A 126 3.67 -8.36 13.21
CA GLY A 126 5.09 -8.13 12.96
C GLY A 126 5.95 -9.40 12.99
N SER A 127 5.35 -10.57 13.24
CA SER A 127 5.99 -11.87 13.03
C SER A 127 6.22 -12.12 11.53
N VAL A 128 7.27 -12.87 11.20
CA VAL A 128 7.59 -13.20 9.81
C VAL A 128 6.47 -14.09 9.25
N ALA A 129 5.77 -13.61 8.23
CA ALA A 129 4.76 -14.37 7.52
C ALA A 129 5.42 -15.43 6.64
N THR A 130 4.77 -16.59 6.57
CA THR A 130 5.13 -17.61 5.59
C THR A 130 4.93 -17.05 4.18
N PRO A 131 5.90 -17.24 3.27
CA PRO A 131 5.77 -16.75 1.91
C PRO A 131 4.57 -17.42 1.23
N LEU A 132 3.62 -16.61 0.74
CA LEU A 132 2.43 -17.09 0.00
C LEU A 132 2.80 -17.92 -1.24
N PHE A 133 3.99 -17.69 -1.79
CA PHE A 133 4.56 -18.45 -2.90
C PHE A 133 5.99 -18.86 -2.57
N GLN A 134 6.24 -20.17 -2.58
CA GLN A 134 7.56 -20.74 -2.38
C GLN A 134 8.40 -20.47 -3.64
N ARG A 135 9.18 -19.39 -3.66
CA ARG A 135 10.18 -19.19 -4.72
C ARG A 135 11.28 -20.21 -4.53
N THR A 136 11.33 -21.22 -5.38
CA THR A 136 12.48 -22.13 -5.48
C THR A 136 13.70 -21.27 -5.80
N LYS A 137 14.65 -21.19 -4.87
CA LYS A 137 15.96 -20.62 -5.15
C LYS A 137 16.64 -21.54 -6.16
N VAL A 138 16.64 -21.16 -7.43
CA VAL A 138 17.53 -21.79 -8.41
C VAL A 138 18.94 -21.36 -7.99
N LYS A 139 19.75 -22.32 -7.56
CA LYS A 139 21.20 -22.10 -7.43
C LYS A 139 21.72 -21.88 -8.85
N CYS A 140 22.29 -20.70 -9.09
CA CYS A 140 23.17 -20.48 -10.23
C CYS A 140 24.47 -21.25 -10.04
#